data_AF-A0A962FVB3-F1
#
_entry.id   AF-A0A962FVB3-F1
#
_cell.length_a   1.000
_cell.length_b   1.000
_cell.length_c   1.000
_cell.angle_alpha   90.00
_cell.angle_beta   90.00
_cell.angle_gamma   90.00
#
_symmetry.space_group_name_H-M   'P 1'
#
loop_
_entity.id
_entity.type
_entity.pdbx_description
1 polymer ?
#
loop_
_entity_poly.entity_id
_entity_poly.type
_entity_poly.pdbx_seq_one_letter_code
_entity_poly.pdbx_strand_id
1 'polypeptide(L)'
;MLVLSPLFTELGTPDRNTDDYVMMHILNGEAFHILPHSNNDPRAGKYVLRDTGIERYSRTALGETEPCDLKAIDLLTALARGNISIEATSLEGKASPHPMNPKPFLSALYTRGHFHISSGGQTKNYRIQMRLVANDNDHLWAIEQITPEHRGTSILFSKQRTNLSAYELLKALKQKTFKWGVEQSYLFSRYSRGYPA
;
A
#
# COMPACT_ATOMS: atom_id res chain seq x y z
N MET A 1 -5.87 -9.86 -22.17
CA MET A 1 -5.88 -9.08 -20.91
C MET A 1 -4.60 -9.44 -20.16
N LEU A 2 -3.59 -8.59 -20.23
CA LEU A 2 -2.31 -8.82 -19.55
C LEU A 2 -2.52 -8.58 -18.05
N VAL A 3 -2.53 -9.66 -17.26
CA VAL A 3 -2.51 -9.59 -15.79
C VAL A 3 -1.09 -9.19 -15.40
N LEU A 4 -0.80 -7.90 -15.41
CA LEU A 4 0.45 -7.36 -14.88
C LEU A 4 0.26 -7.12 -13.39
N SER A 5 0.12 -8.20 -12.61
CA SER A 5 0.31 -8.16 -11.16
C SER A 5 1.62 -7.42 -10.84
N PRO A 6 1.75 -6.77 -9.67
CA PRO A 6 3.10 -6.50 -9.19
C PRO A 6 3.80 -7.86 -9.16
N LEU A 7 4.71 -8.08 -10.10
CA LEU A 7 5.48 -9.28 -10.24
C LEU A 7 6.53 -9.19 -9.11
N PHE A 8 6.07 -9.39 -7.88
CA PHE A 8 6.91 -9.91 -6.81
C PHE A 8 7.28 -11.33 -7.27
N THR A 9 8.19 -11.38 -8.22
CA THR A 9 8.26 -12.52 -9.13
C THR A 9 8.80 -13.69 -8.34
N GLU A 10 8.07 -14.81 -8.34
CA GLU A 10 8.52 -16.13 -7.89
C GLU A 10 9.69 -16.68 -8.75
N LEU A 11 10.30 -15.84 -9.60
CA LEU A 11 11.38 -16.16 -10.52
C LEU A 11 12.54 -15.17 -10.26
N GLY A 12 13.26 -15.41 -9.17
CA GLY A 12 14.50 -14.70 -8.81
C GLY A 12 14.38 -13.83 -7.57
N THR A 13 15.47 -13.75 -6.80
CA THR A 13 15.58 -12.83 -5.67
C THR A 13 15.62 -11.40 -6.23
N PRO A 14 14.72 -10.49 -5.81
CA PRO A 14 14.74 -9.12 -6.30
C PRO A 14 16.08 -8.46 -5.94
N ASP A 15 16.51 -7.53 -6.79
CA ASP A 15 17.68 -6.68 -6.53
C ASP A 15 17.49 -5.98 -5.18
N ARG A 16 18.51 -6.05 -4.30
CA ARG A 16 18.43 -5.54 -2.94
C ARG A 16 18.10 -4.06 -2.89
N ASN A 17 18.45 -3.29 -3.90
CA ASN A 17 18.24 -1.84 -3.92
C ASN A 17 16.91 -1.46 -4.60
N THR A 18 15.82 -2.21 -4.37
CA THR A 18 14.54 -1.99 -5.07
C THR A 18 13.38 -1.93 -4.10
N ASP A 19 12.32 -1.21 -4.45
CA ASP A 19 11.07 -1.19 -3.67
C ASP A 19 10.42 -2.57 -3.63
N ASP A 20 10.55 -3.39 -4.67
CA ASP A 20 10.07 -4.77 -4.68
C ASP A 20 10.77 -5.63 -3.61
N TYR A 21 12.08 -5.48 -3.42
CA TYR A 21 12.83 -6.19 -2.37
C TYR A 21 12.31 -5.80 -0.98
N VAL A 22 12.11 -4.51 -0.75
CA VAL A 22 11.60 -3.99 0.52
C VAL A 22 10.18 -4.49 0.78
N MET A 23 9.32 -4.48 -0.26
CA MET A 23 7.97 -5.04 -0.15
C MET A 23 8.00 -6.54 0.18
N MET A 24 8.89 -7.32 -0.46
CA MET A 24 9.05 -8.74 -0.16
C MET A 24 9.50 -8.99 1.28
N HIS A 25 10.47 -8.22 1.78
CA HIS A 25 10.91 -8.25 3.18
C HIS A 25 9.72 -8.09 4.13
N ILE A 26 8.89 -7.07 3.90
CA ILE A 26 7.70 -6.80 4.70
C ILE A 26 6.66 -7.94 4.58
N LEU A 27 6.39 -8.42 3.35
CA LEU A 27 5.41 -9.47 3.10
C LEU A 27 5.79 -10.83 3.71
N ASN A 28 7.09 -11.08 3.87
CA ASN A 28 7.64 -12.25 4.57
C ASN A 28 7.48 -12.17 6.10
N GLY A 29 6.98 -11.05 6.63
CA GLY A 29 6.83 -10.84 8.07
C GLY A 29 8.15 -10.50 8.76
N GLU A 30 9.15 -10.05 8.02
CA GLU A 30 10.40 -9.56 8.59
C GLU A 30 10.21 -8.14 9.15
N ALA A 31 10.89 -7.84 10.25
CA ALA A 31 10.78 -6.53 10.88
C ALA A 31 11.39 -5.44 10.00
N PHE A 32 10.71 -4.30 9.92
CA PHE A 32 11.15 -3.12 9.17
C PHE A 32 10.94 -1.85 10.01
N HIS A 33 11.59 -0.76 9.63
CA HIS A 33 11.41 0.53 10.27
C HIS A 33 10.81 1.52 9.28
N ILE A 34 9.87 2.34 9.76
CA ILE A 34 9.57 3.64 9.16
C ILE A 34 10.42 4.66 9.92
N LEU A 35 11.31 5.34 9.22
CA LEU A 35 12.21 6.32 9.79
C LEU A 35 11.50 7.68 9.91
N PRO A 36 11.77 8.45 10.97
CA PRO A 36 11.13 9.74 11.17
C PRO A 36 11.52 10.72 10.07
N HIS A 37 10.52 11.39 9.47
CA HIS A 37 10.79 12.55 8.63
C HIS A 37 11.06 13.81 9.48
N SER A 38 10.50 13.87 10.68
CA SER A 38 10.68 14.92 11.67
C SER A 38 10.75 14.33 13.08
N ASN A 39 11.27 15.10 14.05
CA ASN A 39 11.54 14.64 15.42
C ASN A 39 10.31 14.07 16.16
N ASN A 40 9.09 14.33 15.68
CA ASN A 40 7.84 13.88 16.30
C ASN A 40 6.92 13.13 15.33
N ASP A 41 7.47 12.52 14.28
CA ASP A 41 6.66 11.76 13.33
C ASP A 41 5.96 10.57 14.01
N PRO A 42 4.61 10.56 14.14
CA PRO A 42 3.89 9.49 14.84
C PRO A 42 3.97 8.15 14.09
N ARG A 43 4.31 8.18 12.79
CA ARG A 43 4.45 7.01 11.91
C ARG A 43 5.83 6.37 12.03
N ALA A 44 6.80 7.05 12.64
CA ALA A 44 8.12 6.50 12.83
C ALA A 44 8.07 5.37 13.86
N GLY A 45 8.78 4.27 13.60
CA GLY A 45 8.80 3.13 14.49
C GLY A 45 9.31 1.86 13.81
N LYS A 46 9.41 0.80 14.59
CA LYS A 46 9.72 -0.55 14.10
C LYS A 46 8.42 -1.37 14.05
N TYR A 47 8.19 -2.01 12.91
CA TYR A 47 6.95 -2.70 12.59
C TYR A 47 7.22 -4.13 12.14
N VAL A 48 6.22 -4.99 12.29
CA VAL A 48 6.23 -6.35 11.77
C VAL A 48 4.84 -6.71 11.24
N LEU A 49 4.79 -7.38 10.09
CA LEU A 49 3.55 -7.94 9.56
C LEU A 49 3.33 -9.33 10.16
N ARG A 50 2.17 -9.53 10.82
CA ARG A 50 1.68 -10.83 11.27
C ARG A 50 0.49 -11.26 10.43
N ASP A 51 0.10 -12.52 10.56
CA ASP A 51 -1.07 -13.04 9.84
C ASP A 51 -2.38 -12.37 10.27
N THR A 52 -2.44 -11.82 11.49
CA THR A 52 -3.62 -11.17 12.07
C THR A 52 -3.63 -9.65 11.94
N GLY A 53 -2.48 -9.01 11.68
CA GLY A 53 -2.39 -7.55 11.67
C GLY A 53 -0.96 -7.04 11.49
N ILE A 54 -0.80 -5.72 11.53
CA ILE A 54 0.52 -5.09 11.72
C ILE A 54 0.69 -4.83 13.21
N GLU A 55 1.87 -5.17 13.71
CA GLU A 55 2.26 -4.84 15.07
C GLU A 55 3.44 -3.86 15.04
N ARG A 56 3.50 -3.00 16.05
CA ARG A 56 4.61 -2.09 16.30
C ARG A 56 5.39 -2.59 17.50
N TYR A 57 6.72 -2.59 17.44
CA TYR A 57 7.53 -2.89 18.62
C TYR A 57 7.35 -1.78 19.66
N SER A 58 7.14 -2.20 20.90
CA SER A 58 7.01 -1.28 22.02
C SER A 58 8.32 -0.52 22.24
N ARG A 59 8.20 0.78 22.55
CA ARG A 59 9.34 1.61 22.94
C ARG A 59 9.84 1.31 24.35
N THR A 60 9.03 0.66 25.18
CA THR A 60 9.31 0.45 26.61
C THR A 60 9.98 -0.89 26.91
N ALA A 61 9.77 -1.89 26.06
CA ALA A 61 10.30 -3.24 26.27
C ALA A 61 10.89 -3.80 24.98
N LEU A 62 12.16 -4.22 25.06
CA LEU A 62 12.86 -4.88 23.96
C LEU A 62 12.17 -6.20 23.61
N GLY A 63 11.64 -6.28 22.39
CA GLY A 63 11.08 -7.53 21.84
C GLY A 63 9.57 -7.70 22.01
N GLU A 64 8.90 -6.81 22.73
CA GLU A 64 7.43 -6.79 22.79
C GLU A 64 6.85 -6.02 21.60
N THR A 65 5.74 -6.50 21.06
CA THR A 65 4.97 -5.87 19.99
C THR A 65 3.54 -5.64 20.42
N GLU A 66 2.92 -4.56 19.92
CA GLU A 66 1.52 -4.22 20.14
C GLU A 66 0.79 -4.00 18.80
N PRO A 67 -0.51 -4.33 18.69
CA PRO A 67 -1.28 -4.05 17.48
C PRO A 67 -1.22 -2.57 17.10
N CYS A 68 -1.04 -2.27 15.82
CA CYS A 68 -0.92 -0.90 15.33
C CYS A 68 -1.78 -0.68 14.07
N ASP A 69 -2.54 0.42 14.07
CA ASP A 69 -3.34 0.87 12.92
C ASP A 69 -2.50 1.72 11.95
N LEU A 70 -1.42 1.14 11.43
CA LEU A 70 -0.60 1.79 10.40
C LEU A 70 -1.43 1.89 9.11
N LYS A 71 -1.58 3.10 8.57
CA LYS A 71 -2.36 3.32 7.34
C LYS A 71 -1.53 3.01 6.10
N ALA A 72 -2.18 2.52 5.04
CA ALA A 72 -1.52 2.20 3.78
C ALA A 72 -0.82 3.42 3.15
N ILE A 73 -1.43 4.60 3.26
CA ILE A 73 -0.87 5.88 2.80
C ILE A 73 0.47 6.21 3.45
N ASP A 74 0.65 5.85 4.72
CA ASP A 74 1.88 6.13 5.48
C ASP A 74 3.01 5.22 5.02
N LEU A 75 2.71 3.92 4.87
CA LEU A 75 3.66 2.96 4.31
C LEU A 75 4.10 3.35 2.88
N LEU A 76 3.15 3.68 2.00
CA LEU A 76 3.45 4.09 0.62
C LEU A 76 4.25 5.39 0.56
N THR A 77 3.96 6.34 1.45
CA THR A 77 4.73 7.59 1.55
C THR A 77 6.15 7.32 2.04
N ALA A 78 6.32 6.47 3.04
CA ALA A 78 7.65 6.09 3.54
C ALA A 78 8.48 5.38 2.46
N LEU A 79 7.89 4.46 1.70
CA LEU A 79 8.53 3.80 0.56
C LEU A 79 8.97 4.81 -0.51
N ALA A 80 8.06 5.68 -0.96
CA ALA A 80 8.34 6.64 -2.01
C ALA A 80 9.37 7.72 -1.61
N ARG A 81 9.48 8.02 -0.31
CA ARG A 81 10.51 8.92 0.24
C ARG A 81 11.85 8.23 0.53
N GLY A 82 11.92 6.90 0.43
CA GLY A 82 13.10 6.14 0.84
C GLY A 82 13.33 6.11 2.36
N ASN A 83 12.30 6.34 3.16
CA ASN A 83 12.35 6.40 4.62
C ASN A 83 12.08 5.03 5.28
N ILE A 84 12.32 3.93 4.59
CA ILE A 84 12.19 2.59 5.16
C ILE A 84 13.58 2.04 5.45
N SER A 85 13.73 1.37 6.59
CA SER A 85 14.88 0.50 6.86
C SER A 85 14.43 -0.95 6.97
N ILE A 86 15.22 -1.86 6.43
CA ILE A 86 15.01 -3.32 6.55
C ILE A 86 15.97 -3.96 7.56
N GLU A 87 16.75 -3.16 8.30
CA GLU A 87 17.69 -3.64 9.31
C GLU A 87 16.94 -4.22 10.51
N ALA A 88 16.44 -5.45 10.40
CA ALA A 88 15.52 -6.07 11.35
C ALA A 88 16.07 -6.13 12.79
N THR A 89 17.39 -6.19 12.98
CA THR A 89 18.04 -6.25 14.30
C THR A 89 18.38 -4.88 14.89
N SER A 90 18.34 -3.81 14.10
CA SER A 90 18.65 -2.47 14.58
C SER A 90 17.60 -1.98 15.58
N LEU A 91 18.05 -1.12 16.50
CA LEU A 91 17.20 -0.40 17.44
C LEU A 91 16.50 0.78 16.74
N GLU A 92 15.32 1.16 17.23
CA GLU A 92 14.63 2.37 16.77
C GLU A 92 15.56 3.59 16.93
N GLY A 93 15.68 4.40 15.87
CA GLY A 93 16.58 5.57 15.84
C GLY A 93 18.06 5.26 15.56
N LYS A 94 18.45 3.98 15.47
CA LYS A 94 19.79 3.55 15.01
C LYS A 94 19.80 2.97 13.61
N ALA A 95 18.63 2.57 13.10
CA ALA A 95 18.47 2.04 11.76
C ALA A 95 18.76 3.11 10.69
N SER A 96 19.43 2.71 9.61
CA SER A 96 19.70 3.60 8.47
C SER A 96 18.67 3.37 7.34
N PRO A 97 18.36 4.40 6.53
CA PRO A 97 17.51 4.24 5.35
C PRO A 97 18.07 3.16 4.43
N HIS A 98 17.19 2.27 3.97
CA HIS A 98 17.54 1.27 2.99
C HIS A 98 17.70 1.94 1.61
N PRO A 99 18.79 1.71 0.88
CA PRO A 99 18.95 2.26 -0.46
C PRO A 99 17.86 1.71 -1.39
N MET A 100 17.11 2.60 -2.03
CA MET A 100 16.04 2.24 -2.97
C MET A 100 16.25 2.89 -4.33
N ASN A 101 16.10 2.08 -5.36
CA ASN A 101 15.84 2.52 -6.73
C ASN A 101 14.35 2.27 -7.02
N PRO A 102 13.61 3.26 -7.53
CA PRO A 102 12.23 3.05 -7.96
C PRO A 102 12.17 1.96 -9.04
N LYS A 103 11.46 0.85 -8.78
CA LYS A 103 11.30 -0.31 -9.67
C LYS A 103 9.78 -0.55 -9.92
N PRO A 104 9.31 -1.71 -10.44
CA PRO A 104 7.96 -1.85 -10.96
C PRO A 104 6.81 -1.52 -10.01
N PHE A 105 6.90 -1.75 -8.70
CA PHE A 105 5.74 -1.56 -7.82
C PHE A 105 5.32 -0.09 -7.68
N LEU A 106 6.21 0.79 -7.20
CA LEU A 106 5.96 2.24 -7.11
C LEU A 106 5.73 2.85 -8.50
N SER A 107 6.43 2.36 -9.53
CA SER A 107 6.20 2.78 -10.91
C SER A 107 4.78 2.42 -11.38
N ALA A 108 4.31 1.21 -11.09
CA ALA A 108 2.95 0.78 -11.43
C ALA A 108 1.90 1.55 -10.63
N LEU A 109 2.15 1.82 -9.35
CA LEU A 109 1.30 2.70 -8.53
C LEU A 109 1.16 4.08 -9.18
N TYR A 110 2.27 4.66 -9.62
CA TYR A 110 2.31 5.96 -10.29
C TYR A 110 1.57 5.95 -11.63
N THR A 111 1.85 4.98 -12.51
CA THR A 111 1.29 4.95 -13.87
C THR A 111 -0.20 4.58 -13.88
N ARG A 112 -0.65 3.69 -12.99
CA ARG A 112 -2.00 3.12 -13.06
C ARG A 112 -2.96 3.80 -12.11
N GLY A 113 -2.51 4.16 -10.91
CA GLY A 113 -3.29 4.89 -9.91
C GLY A 113 -4.62 4.24 -9.47
N HIS A 114 -5.02 3.09 -10.01
CA HIS A 114 -6.31 2.45 -9.74
C HIS A 114 -6.11 0.96 -9.48
N PHE A 115 -6.72 0.47 -8.41
CA PHE A 115 -6.59 -0.91 -7.99
C PHE A 115 -7.83 -1.38 -7.24
N HIS A 116 -7.94 -2.69 -7.08
CA HIS A 116 -9.04 -3.34 -6.39
C HIS A 116 -8.50 -4.33 -5.38
N ILE A 117 -9.18 -4.43 -4.24
CA ILE A 117 -8.93 -5.47 -3.23
C ILE A 117 -10.21 -6.27 -3.05
N SER A 118 -10.10 -7.60 -3.18
CA SER A 118 -11.17 -8.52 -2.82
C SER A 118 -10.94 -9.07 -1.41
N SER A 119 -11.90 -8.84 -0.51
CA SER A 119 -11.88 -9.32 0.87
C SER A 119 -13.30 -9.69 1.32
N GLY A 120 -13.48 -10.86 1.93
CA GLY A 120 -14.78 -11.30 2.46
C GLY A 120 -15.89 -11.40 1.40
N GLY A 121 -15.55 -11.75 0.15
CA GLY A 121 -16.51 -11.87 -0.95
C GLY A 121 -16.93 -10.53 -1.59
N GLN A 122 -16.46 -9.39 -1.07
CA GLN A 122 -16.69 -8.07 -1.67
C GLN A 122 -15.43 -7.57 -2.37
N THR A 123 -15.60 -6.85 -3.48
CA THR A 123 -14.50 -6.15 -4.16
C THR A 123 -14.64 -4.65 -3.92
N LYS A 124 -13.63 -4.04 -3.33
CA LYS A 124 -13.56 -2.59 -3.10
C LYS A 124 -12.61 -1.97 -4.12
N ASN A 125 -13.04 -0.86 -4.73
CA ASN A 125 -12.27 -0.12 -5.72
C ASN A 125 -11.56 1.05 -5.06
N TYR A 126 -10.31 1.27 -5.44
CA TYR A 126 -9.47 2.32 -4.89
C TYR A 126 -8.74 3.07 -5.97
N ARG A 127 -8.47 4.34 -5.69
CA ARG A 127 -7.63 5.23 -6.48
C ARG A 127 -6.52 5.79 -5.60
N ILE A 128 -5.29 5.66 -6.07
CA ILE A 128 -4.08 6.26 -5.52
C ILE A 128 -3.74 7.47 -6.34
N GLN A 129 -3.49 8.58 -5.68
CA GLN A 129 -3.02 9.81 -6.30
C GLN A 129 -1.75 10.25 -5.59
N MET A 130 -0.69 10.48 -6.36
CA MET A 130 0.47 11.22 -5.86
C MET A 130 0.09 12.71 -5.85
N ARG A 131 0.29 13.38 -4.73
CA ARG A 131 0.05 14.81 -4.58
C ARG A 131 1.38 15.54 -4.69
N LEU A 132 1.41 16.59 -5.50
CA LEU A 132 2.48 17.58 -5.41
C LEU A 132 2.21 18.38 -4.13
N VAL A 133 2.89 18.01 -3.05
CA VAL A 133 2.67 18.60 -1.73
C VAL A 133 3.39 19.94 -1.68
N ALA A 134 2.65 21.04 -1.51
CA ALA A 134 3.21 22.39 -1.39
C ALA A 134 3.56 22.78 0.07
N ASN A 135 3.01 22.10 1.08
CA ASN A 135 3.19 22.41 2.51
C ASN A 135 3.35 21.13 3.36
N ASP A 136 4.07 21.25 4.48
CA ASP A 136 4.49 20.21 5.45
C ASP A 136 3.39 19.34 6.11
N ASN A 137 2.14 19.33 5.63
CA ASN A 137 1.11 18.40 6.09
C ASN A 137 1.12 17.14 5.20
N ASP A 138 1.64 16.05 5.76
CA ASP A 138 2.85 15.40 5.25
C ASP A 138 2.63 14.05 4.53
N HIS A 139 1.73 14.00 3.54
CA HIS A 139 1.48 12.78 2.76
C HIS A 139 1.67 12.99 1.25
N LEU A 140 2.68 12.33 0.68
CA LEU A 140 2.97 12.34 -0.77
C LEU A 140 1.86 11.64 -1.56
N TRP A 141 1.18 10.68 -0.96
CA TRP A 141 0.12 9.90 -1.61
C TRP A 141 -1.22 10.19 -0.96
N ALA A 142 -2.31 9.89 -1.68
CA ALA A 142 -3.66 9.83 -1.16
C ALA A 142 -4.36 8.59 -1.71
N ILE A 143 -5.18 7.94 -0.88
CA ILE A 143 -6.00 6.80 -1.27
C ILE A 143 -7.47 7.18 -1.11
N GLU A 144 -8.24 7.00 -2.18
CA GLU A 144 -9.67 7.23 -2.24
C GLU A 144 -10.36 5.91 -2.56
N GLN A 145 -11.42 5.58 -1.83
CA GLN A 145 -12.33 4.52 -2.23
C GLN A 145 -13.30 5.08 -3.28
N ILE A 146 -13.48 4.31 -4.36
CA ILE A 146 -14.36 4.66 -5.47
C ILE A 146 -15.60 3.78 -5.39
N THR A 147 -16.76 4.39 -5.21
CA THR A 147 -18.04 3.69 -5.16
C THR A 147 -18.87 4.08 -6.39
N PRO A 148 -19.21 3.12 -7.27
CA PRO A 148 -20.11 3.38 -8.37
C PRO A 148 -21.56 3.46 -7.87
N GLU A 149 -22.29 4.44 -8.38
CA GLU A 149 -23.69 4.69 -8.09
C GLU A 149 -24.48 4.75 -9.40
N HIS A 150 -25.55 3.96 -9.50
CA HIS A 150 -26.46 4.05 -10.63
C HIS A 150 -27.38 5.26 -10.47
N ARG A 151 -27.40 6.13 -11.48
CA ARG A 151 -28.39 7.21 -11.63
C ARG A 151 -29.06 7.12 -12.99
N GLY A 152 -30.21 6.44 -13.03
CA GLY A 152 -30.93 6.17 -14.27
C GLY A 152 -30.09 5.32 -15.24
N THR A 153 -29.81 5.85 -16.43
CA THR A 153 -28.98 5.20 -17.46
C THR A 153 -27.48 5.48 -17.31
N SER A 154 -27.08 6.31 -16.35
CA SER A 154 -25.69 6.69 -16.11
C SER A 154 -25.11 6.01 -14.87
N ILE A 155 -23.80 5.75 -14.92
CA ILE A 155 -23.01 5.34 -13.76
C ILE A 155 -22.20 6.56 -13.33
N LEU A 156 -22.42 7.00 -12.09
CA LEU A 156 -21.59 8.02 -11.44
C LEU A 156 -20.63 7.35 -10.47
N PHE A 157 -19.51 8.01 -10.21
CA PHE A 157 -18.52 7.52 -9.24
C PHE A 157 -18.41 8.51 -8.10
N SER A 158 -18.79 8.09 -6.89
CA SER A 158 -18.48 8.82 -5.68
C SER A 158 -17.07 8.45 -5.21
N LYS A 159 -16.35 9.46 -4.72
CA LYS A 159 -15.00 9.32 -4.19
C LYS A 159 -15.02 9.67 -2.71
N GLN A 160 -14.54 8.76 -1.88
CA GLN A 160 -14.43 8.99 -0.44
C GLN A 160 -13.00 8.73 0.01
N ARG A 161 -12.43 9.64 0.79
CA ARG A 161 -11.14 9.37 1.46
C ARG A 161 -11.30 8.13 2.33
N THR A 162 -10.39 7.17 2.16
CA THR A 162 -10.44 5.90 2.90
C THR A 162 -9.35 5.86 3.96
N ASN A 163 -9.62 5.16 5.06
CA ASN A 163 -8.62 4.76 6.05
C ASN A 163 -8.17 3.32 5.75
N LEU A 164 -7.78 3.03 4.50
CA LEU A 164 -7.25 1.72 4.14
C LEU A 164 -6.02 1.42 5.01
N SER A 165 -6.08 0.34 5.79
CA SER A 165 -4.95 -0.06 6.63
C SER A 165 -3.82 -0.63 5.77
N ALA A 166 -2.57 -0.46 6.22
CA ALA A 166 -1.42 -1.08 5.58
C ALA A 166 -1.54 -2.61 5.62
N TYR A 167 -2.14 -3.17 6.67
CA TYR A 167 -2.41 -4.61 6.77
C TYR A 167 -3.33 -5.08 5.64
N GLU A 168 -4.45 -4.41 5.38
CA GLU A 168 -5.36 -4.78 4.28
C GLU A 168 -4.67 -4.74 2.92
N LEU A 169 -3.85 -3.70 2.67
CA LEU A 169 -3.06 -3.59 1.43
C LEU A 169 -2.05 -4.75 1.31
N LEU A 170 -1.22 -4.96 2.33
CA LEU A 170 -0.19 -5.99 2.34
C LEU A 170 -0.78 -7.39 2.27
N LYS A 171 -1.88 -7.65 2.98
CA LYS A 171 -2.62 -8.91 2.91
C LYS A 171 -3.15 -9.15 1.50
N ALA A 172 -3.70 -8.13 0.85
CA ALA A 172 -4.19 -8.26 -0.52
C ALA A 172 -3.08 -8.58 -1.52
N LEU A 173 -1.89 -7.99 -1.33
CA LEU A 173 -0.69 -8.30 -2.12
C LEU A 173 -0.23 -9.75 -1.86
N LYS A 174 -0.11 -10.16 -0.59
CA LYS A 174 0.29 -11.53 -0.18
C LYS A 174 -0.67 -12.60 -0.71
N GLN A 175 -1.97 -12.33 -0.69
CA GLN A 175 -3.02 -13.26 -1.12
C GLN A 175 -3.36 -13.17 -2.62
N LYS A 176 -2.63 -12.35 -3.39
CA LYS A 176 -2.89 -12.12 -4.82
C LYS A 176 -4.34 -11.64 -5.10
N THR A 177 -4.99 -11.00 -4.12
CA THR A 177 -6.33 -10.40 -4.27
C THR A 177 -6.25 -8.91 -4.64
N PHE A 178 -5.08 -8.30 -4.53
CA PHE A 178 -4.77 -7.01 -5.12
C PHE A 178 -4.71 -7.13 -6.65
N LYS A 179 -5.51 -6.35 -7.36
CA LYS A 179 -5.51 -6.32 -8.83
C LYS A 179 -5.42 -4.89 -9.33
N TRP A 180 -4.49 -4.65 -10.24
CA TRP A 180 -4.51 -3.45 -11.07
C TRP A 180 -5.72 -3.49 -12.00
N GLY A 181 -6.38 -2.35 -12.17
CA GLY A 181 -7.52 -2.28 -13.06
C GLY A 181 -7.87 -0.85 -13.42
N VAL A 182 -8.48 -0.68 -14.58
CA VAL A 182 -9.27 0.51 -14.89
C VAL A 182 -10.39 0.60 -13.85
N GLU A 183 -10.80 1.81 -13.45
CA GLU A 183 -12.00 2.03 -12.64
C GLU A 183 -13.09 1.06 -13.09
N GLN A 184 -13.82 0.46 -12.15
CA GLN A 184 -14.71 -0.68 -12.38
C GLN A 184 -15.83 -0.42 -13.41
N SER A 185 -15.87 0.76 -14.04
CA SER A 185 -16.66 1.14 -15.22
C SER A 185 -16.81 0.03 -16.26
N TYR A 186 -15.75 -0.73 -16.56
CA TYR A 186 -15.80 -1.81 -17.57
C TYR A 186 -16.44 -3.11 -17.08
N LEU A 187 -16.44 -3.36 -15.76
CA LEU A 187 -17.14 -4.48 -15.14
C LEU A 187 -18.61 -4.08 -14.88
N PHE A 188 -18.86 -2.85 -14.40
CA PHE A 188 -20.21 -2.33 -14.23
C PHE A 188 -20.98 -2.24 -15.55
N SER A 189 -20.37 -1.80 -16.65
CA SER A 189 -21.02 -1.78 -17.97
C SER A 189 -21.41 -3.18 -18.49
N ARG A 190 -20.67 -4.22 -18.10
CA ARG A 190 -20.97 -5.62 -18.45
C ARG A 190 -22.06 -6.24 -17.59
N TYR A 191 -22.20 -5.80 -16.34
CA TYR A 191 -23.27 -6.26 -15.43
C TYR A 191 -24.55 -5.42 -15.55
N SER A 192 -24.49 -4.21 -16.09
CA SER A 192 -25.65 -3.40 -16.49
C SER A 192 -26.28 -3.88 -17.81
N ARG A 193 -26.37 -5.21 -18.02
CA ARG A 193 -27.00 -5.81 -19.19
C ARG A 193 -28.40 -5.20 -19.39
N GLY A 194 -28.49 -4.32 -20.38
CA GLY A 194 -29.68 -3.56 -20.71
C GLY A 194 -29.47 -2.54 -21.83
N TYR A 195 -28.24 -2.08 -22.09
CA TYR A 195 -27.99 -1.10 -23.14
C TYR A 195 -26.84 -1.52 -24.08
N PRO A 196 -27.06 -1.45 -25.42
CA PRO A 196 -26.08 -1.88 -26.42
C PRO A 196 -24.88 -0.94 -26.49
N ALA A 197 -23.76 -1.54 -26.93
CA ALA A 197 -22.42 -0.97 -27.01
C ALA A 197 -22.27 0.27 -27.90
#